data_AF-A0A5S9LYY2-F1
#
_entry.id   AF-A0A5S9LYY2-F1
#
_cell.length_a   1.000
_cell.length_b   1.000
_cell.length_c   1.000
_cell.angle_alpha   90.00
_cell.angle_beta   90.00
_cell.angle_gamma   90.00
#
_symmetry.space_group_name_H-M   'P 1'
#
loop_
_entity.id
_entity.type
_entity.pdbx_description
1 polymer ?
#
loop_
_entity_poly.entity_id
_entity_poly.type
_entity_poly.pdbx_seq_one_letter_code
_entity_poly.pdbx_strand_id
1 'polypeptide(L)' 'MAIKKYKPTSNGRRGMTTSDFAEITTDKPEKSLLAPHTKKADVTTKVD' A
#
# COMPACT_ATOMS: atom_id res chain seq x y z
N MET A 1 9.05 -12.39 0.97
CA MET A 1 9.29 -11.04 1.53
C MET A 1 9.47 -11.05 3.05
N ALA A 2 10.54 -10.42 3.56
CA ALA A 2 10.77 -10.23 4.99
C ALA A 2 9.96 -9.03 5.55
N ILE A 3 9.85 -8.93 6.88
CA ILE A 3 9.26 -7.78 7.58
C ILE A 3 10.37 -6.92 8.19
N LYS A 4 10.43 -5.65 7.81
CA LYS A 4 11.33 -4.65 8.37
C LYS A 4 10.71 -4.00 9.60
N LYS A 5 11.37 -4.17 10.75
CA LYS A 5 11.02 -3.50 12.01
C LYS A 5 11.78 -2.18 12.14
N TYR A 6 11.08 -1.10 12.48
CA TYR A 6 11.73 0.21 12.65
C TYR A 6 12.24 0.40 14.09
N LYS A 7 13.36 1.12 14.23
CA LYS A 7 13.81 1.62 15.53
C LYS A 7 12.79 2.66 16.05
N PRO A 8 12.47 2.66 17.36
CA PRO A 8 11.50 3.58 17.95
C PRO A 8 12.09 4.99 18.14
N THR A 9 12.47 5.65 17.04
CA THR A 9 13.04 7.02 17.07
C THR A 9 11.97 8.10 17.22
N SER A 10 10.70 7.76 17.05
CA SER A 10 9.54 8.61 17.33
C SER A 10 8.36 7.77 17.82
N ASN A 11 7.40 8.41 18.47
CA ASN A 11 6.22 7.73 19.04
C ASN A 11 5.42 6.95 17.98
N GLY A 12 5.22 7.53 16.79
CA GLY A 12 4.52 6.88 15.69
C GLY A 12 5.28 5.72 15.05
N ARG A 13 6.61 5.64 15.25
CA ARG A 13 7.42 4.51 14.76
C ARG A 13 7.46 3.34 15.74
N ARG A 14 7.02 3.49 16.98
CA ARG A 14 6.99 2.39 17.95
C ARG A 14 5.99 1.32 17.48
N GLY A 15 6.46 0.10 17.26
CA GLY A 15 5.65 -1.00 16.75
C GLY A 15 5.37 -0.97 15.25
N MET A 16 5.85 0.05 14.52
CA MET A 16 5.70 0.13 13.07
C MET A 16 6.56 -0.96 12.38
N THR A 17 5.96 -1.62 11.40
CA THR A 17 6.63 -2.58 10.52
C THR A 17 6.23 -2.31 9.08
N THR A 18 7.13 -2.63 8.15
CA THR A 18 6.83 -2.59 6.70
C THR A 18 7.33 -3.86 6.04
N SER A 19 6.79 -4.18 4.87
CA SER A 19 7.37 -5.18 3.99
C SER A 19 8.77 -4.76 3.52
N ASP A 20 9.64 -5.73 3.29
CA ASP A 20 11.03 -5.49 2.86
C ASP A 20 11.17 -5.28 1.34
N PHE A 21 10.12 -5.55 0.55
CA PHE A 21 10.05 -5.32 -0.90
C PHE A 21 11.21 -5.86 -1.76
N ALA A 22 12.08 -6.74 -1.21
CA ALA A 22 13.29 -7.22 -1.87
C ALA A 22 13.04 -8.00 -3.17
N GLU A 23 11.85 -8.57 -3.33
CA GLU A 23 11.43 -9.31 -4.54
C GLU A 23 10.85 -8.38 -5.63
N ILE A 24 10.56 -7.11 -5.32
CA ILE A 24 10.03 -6.16 -6.29
C ILE A 24 11.18 -5.65 -7.17
N THR A 25 11.11 -5.95 -8.47
CA THR A 25 12.19 -5.66 -9.44
C THR A 25 12.05 -4.30 -10.13
N THR A 26 10.87 -3.70 -10.12
CA THR A 26 10.58 -2.39 -10.73
C THR A 26 9.59 -1.60 -9.89
N ASP A 27 9.75 -0.28 -9.87
CA ASP A 27 8.85 0.67 -9.20
C ASP A 27 7.74 1.20 -10.11
N LYS A 28 7.90 1.04 -11.44
CA LYS A 28 6.98 1.58 -12.45
C LYS A 28 6.28 0.45 -13.21
N PRO A 29 4.94 0.42 -13.23
CA PRO A 29 4.18 -0.56 -14.01
C PRO A 29 4.10 -0.17 -15.50
N GLU A 30 3.81 -1.16 -16.33
CA GLU A 30 3.53 -1.03 -17.76
C GLU A 30 2.33 -0.11 -18.02
N LYS A 31 2.54 1.04 -18.69
CA LYS A 31 1.50 2.06 -18.89
C LYS A 31 0.29 1.56 -19.69
N SER A 32 0.52 0.66 -20.64
CA SER A 32 -0.53 0.07 -21.49
C SER A 32 -1.52 -0.79 -20.71
N LEU A 33 -1.10 -1.34 -19.57
CA LEU A 33 -1.91 -2.21 -18.71
C LEU A 33 -2.61 -1.44 -17.58
N LEU A 34 -2.41 -0.13 -17.49
CA LEU A 34 -3.03 0.70 -16.46
C LEU A 34 -4.44 1.15 -16.88
N ALA A 35 -5.34 1.18 -15.91
CA ALA A 35 -6.66 1.78 -16.02
C ALA A 35 -6.88 2.78 -14.86
N PRO A 36 -7.66 3.85 -15.05
CA PRO A 36 -7.98 4.77 -13.97
C PRO A 36 -8.80 4.04 -12.89
N HIS A 37 -8.35 4.11 -11.65
CA HIS A 37 -9.07 3.56 -10.50
C HIS A 37 -9.60 4.69 -9.62
N THR A 38 -10.90 4.98 -9.71
CA THR A 38 -11.55 5.96 -8.85
C THR A 38 -11.89 5.36 -7.49
N LYS A 39 -11.54 6.06 -6.41
CA LYS A 39 -11.86 5.61 -5.05
C LYS A 39 -13.35 5.81 -4.80
N LYS A 40 -14.06 4.75 -4.44
CA LYS A 40 -15.43 4.83 -3.91
C LYS A 40 -15.33 4.77 -2.38
N ALA A 41 -15.80 5.82 -1.71
CA ALA A 41 -15.97 5.81 -0.26
C ALA A 41 -17.34 5.19 0.04
N ASP A 42 -17.40 3.86 0.11
CA ASP A 42 -18.57 3.03 0.44
C ASP A 42 -19.95 3.74 0.31
N VAL A 43 -20.35 4.03 -0.93
CA VAL A 43 -21.70 4.52 -1.24
C VAL A 43 -22.44 3.35 -1.88
N THR A 44 -22.93 2.44 -1.05
CA THR A 44 -23.91 1.44 -1.49
C THR A 44 -25.18 2.20 -1.85
N THR A 45 -25.49 2.37 -3.14
CA THR A 45 -26.82 2.77 -3.56
C THR A 45 -27.77 1.63 -3.19
N LYS A 46 -28.44 1.75 -2.04
CA LYS A 46 -29.63 0.97 -1.74
C LYS A 46 -30.64 1.33 -2.83
N VAL A 47 -30.92 0.37 -3.70
CA VAL A 47 -32.09 0.40 -4.57
C VAL A 47 -33.26 0.06 -3.65
N ASP A 48 -34.25 0.94 -3.58
CA ASP A 48 -35.52 0.70 -2.90
C ASP A 48 -36.21 -0.59 -3.40
#